data_AF-A0A7Z9KX93-F1
#
_entry.id   AF-A0A7Z9KX93-F1
#
_cell.length_a   1.000
_cell.length_b   1.000
_cell.length_c   1.000
_cell.angle_alpha   90.00
_cell.angle_beta   90.00
_cell.angle_gamma   90.00
#
_symmetry.space_group_name_H-M   'P 1'
#
loop_
_entity.id
_entity.type
_entity.pdbx_description
1 polymer ?
#
loop_
_entity_poly.entity_id
_entity_poly.type
_entity_poly.pdbx_seq_one_letter_code
_entity_poly.pdbx_strand_id
1 'polypeptide(L)'
;MEKEIKRNDPCSCGSGKKYKNCCMNAPIISKKRIGKPLIVLAISITAGALSAYYGDWESGLSTGVATLVIIGIISSFVDPPPSSGGGSPGAINFGG
;
A
#
# COMPACT_ATOMS: atom_id res chain seq x y z
N MET A 1 -7.27 -16.96 39.84
CA MET A 1 -6.80 -17.77 38.71
C MET A 1 -6.62 -16.82 37.54
N GLU A 2 -5.39 -16.38 37.27
CA GLU A 2 -5.09 -15.51 36.13
C GLU A 2 -5.23 -16.36 34.86
N LYS A 3 -6.23 -16.10 34.02
CA LYS A 3 -6.45 -16.88 32.80
C LYS A 3 -5.52 -16.32 31.73
N GLU A 4 -4.39 -16.98 31.49
CA GLU A 4 -3.45 -16.60 30.43
C GLU A 4 -4.14 -16.70 29.06
N ILE A 5 -4.51 -15.55 28.49
CA ILE A 5 -5.12 -15.46 27.16
C ILE A 5 -4.06 -15.83 26.13
N LYS A 6 -4.24 -16.94 25.41
CA LYS A 6 -3.30 -17.34 24.36
C LYS A 6 -3.46 -16.44 23.13
N ARG A 7 -2.36 -16.26 22.39
CA ARG A 7 -2.31 -15.44 21.17
C ARG A 7 -3.42 -15.73 20.15
N ASN A 8 -3.85 -16.99 20.02
CA ASN A 8 -4.88 -17.40 19.06
C ASN A 8 -6.30 -17.41 19.64
N ASP A 9 -6.48 -17.19 20.94
CA ASP A 9 -7.79 -17.20 21.59
C ASP A 9 -8.63 -15.99 21.14
N PRO A 10 -9.97 -16.10 21.18
CA PRO A 10 -10.84 -14.94 20.92
C PRO A 10 -10.53 -13.80 21.90
N CYS A 11 -10.45 -12.59 21.37
CA CYS A 11 -10.20 -11.40 22.17
C CYS A 11 -11.35 -11.13 23.15
N SER A 12 -11.02 -10.96 24.44
CA SER A 12 -11.97 -10.58 25.51
C SER A 12 -12.60 -9.19 25.32
N CYS A 13 -12.09 -8.39 24.38
CA CYS A 13 -12.62 -7.09 23.99
C CYS A 13 -13.95 -7.14 23.20
N GLY A 14 -14.48 -8.33 22.89
CA GLY A 14 -15.74 -8.49 22.16
C GLY A 14 -15.64 -8.28 20.64
N SER A 15 -14.43 -8.12 20.10
CA SER A 15 -14.22 -7.87 18.65
C SER A 15 -14.44 -9.11 17.76
N GLY A 16 -14.51 -10.32 18.33
CA GLY A 16 -14.59 -11.58 17.58
C GLY A 16 -13.30 -11.99 16.85
N LYS A 17 -12.22 -11.19 16.97
CA LYS A 17 -10.89 -11.44 16.39
C LYS A 17 -9.98 -12.20 17.36
N LYS A 18 -8.96 -12.91 16.85
CA LYS A 18 -7.90 -13.52 17.68
C LYS A 18 -7.16 -12.44 18.48
N TYR A 19 -6.81 -12.71 19.73
CA TYR A 19 -6.15 -11.77 20.64
C TYR A 19 -4.89 -11.13 20.02
N LYS A 20 -4.07 -11.94 19.34
CA LYS A 20 -2.86 -11.47 18.63
C LYS A 20 -3.13 -10.44 17.53
N ASN A 21 -4.33 -10.43 16.95
CA ASN A 21 -4.73 -9.57 15.83
C ASN A 21 -5.69 -8.45 16.27
N CYS A 22 -5.94 -8.30 17.58
CA CYS A 22 -6.85 -7.31 18.11
C CYS A 22 -6.14 -6.43 19.15
N CYS A 23 -6.22 -6.78 20.43
CA CYS A 23 -5.59 -5.99 21.50
C CYS A 23 -4.06 -6.09 21.51
N MET A 24 -3.47 -7.17 20.95
CA MET A 24 -2.03 -7.35 20.92
C MET A 24 -1.35 -6.66 19.72
N ASN A 25 -1.98 -6.65 18.54
CA ASN A 25 -1.52 -5.95 17.34
C ASN A 25 -2.39 -4.71 17.08
N ALA A 26 -2.66 -3.90 18.12
CA ALA A 26 -3.18 -2.56 17.88
C ALA A 26 -2.26 -1.90 16.83
N PRO A 27 -2.77 -1.54 15.65
CA PRO A 27 -1.90 -1.24 14.52
C PRO A 27 -1.05 -0.01 14.85
N ILE A 28 0.22 -0.25 15.09
CA ILE A 28 1.29 0.74 14.98
C ILE A 28 1.16 1.31 13.58
N ILE A 29 0.61 2.53 13.52
CA ILE A 29 0.44 3.45 12.39
C ILE A 29 1.00 2.85 11.11
N SER A 30 0.12 2.33 10.26
CA SER A 30 0.46 1.79 8.95
C SER A 30 1.37 2.77 8.23
N LYS A 31 2.65 2.43 8.08
CA LYS A 31 3.65 3.27 7.41
C LYS A 31 3.15 3.51 5.98
N LYS A 32 2.52 4.67 5.74
CA LYS A 32 2.07 5.08 4.41
C LYS A 32 3.32 5.07 3.53
N ARG A 33 3.37 4.21 2.50
CA ARG A 33 4.51 4.13 1.56
C ARG A 33 4.56 5.40 0.71
N ILE A 34 5.02 6.50 1.31
CA ILE A 34 5.23 7.81 0.68
C ILE A 34 6.43 7.80 -0.28
N GLY A 35 7.26 6.76 -0.26
CA GLY A 35 8.41 6.64 -1.16
C GLY A 35 8.06 6.39 -2.63
N LYS A 36 6.93 5.72 -2.92
CA LYS A 36 6.52 5.41 -4.30
C LYS A 36 6.29 6.66 -5.17
N PRO A 37 5.51 7.68 -4.75
CA PRO A 37 5.29 8.87 -5.58
C PRO A 37 6.56 9.71 -5.78
N LEU A 38 7.48 9.74 -4.82
CA LEU A 38 8.74 10.46 -4.94
C LEU A 38 9.67 9.85 -6.00
N ILE A 39 9.70 8.52 -6.09
CA ILE A 39 10.49 7.81 -7.10
C ILE A 39 9.93 8.06 -8.51
N VAL A 40 8.61 8.06 -8.68
CA VAL A 40 7.95 8.36 -9.96
C VAL A 40 8.26 9.78 -10.44
N LEU A 41 8.19 10.76 -9.51
CA LEU A 41 8.57 12.14 -9.79
C LEU A 41 10.04 12.24 -10.22
N ALA A 42 10.97 11.63 -9.48
CA ALA A 42 12.39 11.66 -9.82
C ALA A 42 12.67 11.06 -11.21
N ILE A 43 12.05 9.93 -11.56
CA ILE A 43 12.20 9.30 -12.87
C ILE A 43 11.68 10.21 -13.99
N SER A 44 10.50 10.81 -13.81
CA SER A 44 9.93 11.72 -14.83
C SER A 44 10.76 12.97 -15.08
N ILE A 45 11.31 13.57 -14.00
CA ILE A 45 12.16 14.76 -14.08
C ILE A 45 13.47 14.42 -14.78
N THR A 46 14.06 13.26 -14.47
CA THR A 46 15.32 12.82 -15.08
C THR A 46 15.14 12.52 -16.57
N ALA A 47 14.05 11.86 -16.96
CA ALA A 47 13.74 11.56 -18.35
C ALA A 47 13.46 12.83 -19.18
N GLY A 48 12.70 13.78 -18.62
CA GLY A 48 12.44 15.07 -19.26
C GLY A 48 13.70 15.92 -19.42
N ALA A 49 14.54 15.99 -18.38
CA ALA A 49 15.82 16.72 -18.42
C ALA A 49 16.81 16.11 -19.41
N LEU A 50 16.90 14.77 -19.47
CA LEU A 50 17.75 14.08 -20.43
C LEU A 50 17.28 14.32 -21.87
N SER A 51 15.97 14.30 -22.11
CA SER A 51 15.40 14.60 -23.45
C SER A 51 15.65 16.04 -23.87
N ALA A 52 15.48 17.01 -22.95
CA ALA A 52 15.79 18.41 -23.21
C ALA A 52 17.29 18.69 -23.42
N TYR A 53 18.16 17.83 -22.89
CA TYR A 53 19.61 17.92 -23.14
C TYR A 53 19.99 17.47 -24.55
N TYR A 54 19.32 16.44 -25.08
CA TYR A 54 19.62 15.88 -26.40
C TYR A 54 18.75 16.42 -27.54
N GLY A 55 17.69 17.18 -27.25
CA GLY A 55 16.76 17.73 -28.23
C GLY A 55 16.24 19.13 -27.86
N ASP A 56 15.17 19.56 -28.51
CA ASP A 56 14.53 20.85 -28.22
C ASP A 56 13.71 20.81 -26.91
N TRP A 57 13.51 21.97 -26.29
CA TRP A 57 12.79 22.10 -25.01
C TRP A 57 11.35 21.55 -25.04
N GLU A 58 10.70 21.55 -26.20
CA GLU A 58 9.37 20.95 -26.39
C GLU A 58 9.37 19.43 -26.20
N SER A 59 10.46 18.77 -26.60
CA SER A 59 10.61 17.32 -26.48
C SER A 59 10.71 16.89 -25.01
N GLY A 60 11.36 17.70 -24.16
CA GLY A 60 11.51 17.43 -22.72
C GLY A 60 10.20 17.52 -21.94
N LEU A 61 9.32 18.47 -22.27
CA LEU A 61 8.01 18.59 -21.65
C LEU A 61 7.11 17.40 -22.06
N SER A 62 7.11 17.07 -23.35
CA SER A 62 6.31 15.97 -23.89
C SER A 62 6.70 14.61 -23.27
N THR A 63 8.00 14.30 -23.23
CA THR A 63 8.48 13.03 -22.64
C THR A 63 8.25 12.97 -21.13
N GLY A 64 8.42 14.08 -20.40
CA GLY A 64 8.12 14.14 -18.98
C GLY A 64 6.65 13.81 -18.65
N VAL A 65 5.71 14.44 -19.36
CA VAL A 65 4.26 14.19 -19.17
C VAL A 65 3.89 12.77 -19.59
N ALA A 66 4.37 12.31 -20.75
CA ALA A 66 4.11 10.95 -21.24
C ALA A 66 4.60 9.88 -20.25
N THR A 67 5.79 10.08 -19.67
CA THR A 67 6.37 9.14 -18.71
C THR A 67 5.58 9.09 -17.40
N LEU A 68 5.10 10.23 -16.89
CA LEU A 68 4.23 10.27 -15.71
C LEU A 68 2.90 9.53 -15.94
N VAL A 69 2.27 9.74 -17.08
CA VAL A 69 1.00 9.09 -17.44
C VAL A 69 1.20 7.57 -17.56
N ILE A 70 2.23 7.12 -18.28
CA ILE A 70 2.53 5.70 -18.47
C ILE A 70 2.85 5.03 -17.13
N ILE A 71 3.74 5.61 -16.32
CA ILE A 71 4.11 5.05 -15.02
C ILE A 71 2.91 5.06 -14.06
N GLY A 72 2.06 6.10 -14.07
CA GLY A 72 0.84 6.15 -13.27
C GLY A 72 -0.15 5.03 -13.64
N ILE A 73 -0.34 4.79 -14.94
CA ILE A 73 -1.17 3.68 -15.43
C ILE A 73 -0.58 2.33 -15.01
N ILE A 74 0.71 2.09 -15.26
CA ILE A 74 1.38 0.83 -14.88
C ILE A 74 1.31 0.61 -13.36
N SER A 75 1.51 1.65 -12.56
CA SER A 75 1.42 1.55 -11.10
C SER A 75 0.03 1.10 -10.64
N SER A 76 -1.01 1.50 -11.38
CA SER A 76 -2.40 1.10 -11.10
C SER A 76 -2.65 -0.40 -11.31
N PHE A 77 -1.86 -1.04 -12.18
CA PHE A 77 -1.96 -2.48 -12.48
C PHE A 77 -0.96 -3.35 -11.72
N VAL A 78 0.19 -2.78 -11.33
CA VAL A 78 1.28 -3.51 -10.67
C VAL A 78 1.21 -3.39 -9.15
N ASP A 79 0.35 -2.52 -8.59
CA ASP A 79 0.09 -2.58 -7.17
C ASP A 79 -0.53 -3.95 -6.85
N PRO A 80 0.21 -4.87 -6.18
CA PRO A 80 -0.43 -6.06 -5.69
C PRO A 80 -1.54 -5.59 -4.73
N PRO A 81 -2.70 -6.27 -4.70
CA PRO A 81 -3.66 -6.01 -3.64
C PRO A 81 -2.88 -5.99 -2.33
N PRO A 82 -3.10 -4.98 -1.45
CA PRO A 82 -2.37 -4.86 -0.20
C PRO A 82 -2.36 -6.24 0.44
N SER A 83 -1.18 -6.81 0.70
CA SER A 83 -1.10 -8.21 1.11
C SER A 83 -1.99 -8.39 2.32
N SER A 84 -3.12 -9.03 2.09
CA SER A 84 -4.18 -9.23 3.05
C SER A 84 -3.74 -10.37 3.94
N GLY A 85 -2.70 -10.14 4.74
CA GLY A 85 -2.50 -10.86 5.99
C GLY A 85 -3.53 -10.41 7.02
N GLY A 86 -4.81 -10.45 6.67
CA GLY A 86 -5.92 -9.92 7.46
C GLY A 86 -7.18 -10.63 7.04
N GLY A 87 -7.55 -11.64 7.84
CA GLY A 87 -8.70 -12.51 7.60
C GLY A 87 -9.95 -11.74 7.20
N SER A 88 -10.50 -12.18 6.06
CA SER A 88 -11.82 -11.96 5.48
C SER A 88 -12.77 -11.05 6.27
N PRO A 89 -13.13 -9.86 5.76
CA PRO A 89 -14.24 -9.04 6.26
C PRO A 89 -15.59 -9.55 5.71
N GLY A 90 -15.93 -10.81 5.96
CA GLY A 90 -17.16 -11.38 5.37
C GLY A 90 -17.59 -12.78 5.79
N ALA A 91 -16.98 -13.39 6.81
CA ALA A 91 -17.49 -14.66 7.34
C ALA A 91 -18.67 -14.41 8.28
N ILE A 92 -19.83 -14.11 7.70
CA ILE A 92 -21.14 -14.35 8.33
C ILE A 92 -21.30 -15.86 8.53
N ASN A 93 -20.80 -16.38 9.64
CA ASN A 93 -21.27 -17.66 10.17
C ASN A 93 -22.53 -17.36 11.00
N PHE A 94 -23.69 -17.40 10.33
CA PHE A 94 -24.95 -17.61 11.02
C PHE A 94 -24.94 -19.07 11.49
N GLY A 95 -24.70 -19.26 12.80
CA GLY A 95 -24.85 -20.56 13.43
C GLY A 95 -26.31 -21.02 13.35
N GLY A 96 -26.49 -22.21 12.76
CA GLY A 96 -27.61 -23.11 12.97
C GLY A 96 -27.03 -24.50 13.17
#